data_AF-A0ABF7RRF8-F1
#
_entry.id   AF-A0ABF7RRF8-F1
#
_cell.length_a   1.000
_cell.length_b   1.000
_cell.length_c   1.000
_cell.angle_alpha   90.00
_cell.angle_beta   90.00
_cell.angle_gamma   90.00
#
_symmetry.space_group_name_H-M   'P 1'
#
loop_
_entity.id
_entity.type
_entity.pdbx_description
1 polymer ?
#
loop_
_entity_poly.entity_id
_entity_poly.type
_entity_poly.pdbx_seq_one_letter_code
_entity_poly.pdbx_strand_id
1 'polypeptide(L)'
;MQQGNGGSTLKDVKNILGQPNSISSTEVKGFKVKSYSWTKYGTTIMVQFSHKKAITKTVSGFKWSRNSTKLTLKAFNSIKTGSSYSTLVNTYGEPDGLNENVVLGKKNVTAVYFTGIKGKNAGANASFIFADDKLVSKKETNLK
;
A
#
# COMPACT_ATOMS: atom_id res chain seq x y z
N MET A 1 -18.04 12.06 11.55
CA MET A 1 -17.23 11.33 10.55
C MET A 1 -15.92 10.93 11.21
N GLN A 2 -15.49 9.66 11.13
CA GLN A 2 -14.19 9.26 11.68
C GLN A 2 -13.08 9.76 10.74
N GLN A 3 -12.57 10.95 11.04
CA GLN A 3 -11.63 11.73 10.22
C GLN A 3 -10.17 11.34 10.53
N GLY A 4 -9.78 10.08 10.29
CA GLY A 4 -8.42 9.60 10.55
C GLY A 4 -8.15 9.15 11.99
N ASN A 5 -9.20 8.79 12.74
CA ASN A 5 -9.05 8.16 14.06
C ASN A 5 -8.19 6.88 13.93
N GLY A 6 -7.19 6.75 14.80
CA GLY A 6 -6.19 5.67 14.75
C GLY A 6 -4.94 5.96 13.90
N GLY A 7 -4.93 7.04 13.11
CA GLY A 7 -3.76 7.43 12.31
C GLY A 7 -2.62 8.03 13.15
N SER A 8 -1.39 7.85 12.67
CA SER A 8 -0.20 8.53 13.22
C SER A 8 -0.29 10.05 13.02
N THR A 9 0.37 10.81 13.90
CA THR A 9 0.54 12.25 13.71
C THR A 9 1.71 12.53 12.76
N LEU A 10 1.80 13.75 12.22
CA LEU A 10 2.96 14.15 11.43
C LEU A 10 4.27 14.06 12.22
N LYS A 11 4.22 14.32 13.54
CA LYS A 11 5.38 14.18 14.43
C LYS A 11 5.87 12.73 14.45
N ASP A 12 4.95 11.77 14.64
CA ASP A 12 5.29 10.34 14.67
C ASP A 12 5.91 9.89 13.35
N VAL A 13 5.34 10.33 12.22
CA VAL A 13 5.86 10.00 10.89
C VAL A 13 7.27 10.60 10.68
N LYS A 14 7.49 11.84 11.08
CA LYS A 14 8.82 12.49 10.98
C LYS A 14 9.86 11.85 11.90
N ASN A 15 9.46 11.31 13.05
CA ASN A 15 10.38 10.58 13.92
C ASN A 15 10.92 9.30 13.26
N ILE A 16 10.14 8.69 12.36
CA ILE A 16 10.53 7.46 11.63
C ILE A 16 11.24 7.80 10.32
N LEU A 17 10.69 8.73 9.54
CA LEU A 17 11.11 8.99 8.16
C LEU A 17 12.01 10.23 8.01
N GLY A 18 12.20 11.01 9.07
CA GLY A 18 12.88 12.30 9.01
C GLY A 18 12.05 13.39 8.32
N GLN A 19 12.71 14.42 7.80
CA GLN A 19 12.02 15.51 7.10
C GLN A 19 11.62 15.09 5.68
N PRO A 20 10.43 15.51 5.21
CA PRO A 20 9.96 15.23 3.86
C PRO A 20 10.77 16.02 2.83
N ASN A 21 10.90 15.45 1.62
CA ASN A 21 11.48 16.12 0.47
C ASN A 21 10.50 17.14 -0.14
N SER A 22 9.20 16.88 -0.08
CA SER A 22 8.19 17.79 -0.61
C SER A 22 6.88 17.75 0.17
N ILE A 23 6.14 18.86 0.08
CA ILE A 23 4.84 19.06 0.73
C ILE A 23 3.89 19.64 -0.31
N SER A 24 2.70 19.09 -0.42
CA SER A 24 1.62 19.65 -1.24
C SER A 24 0.31 19.70 -0.45
N SER A 25 -0.61 20.54 -0.89
CA SER A 25 -1.94 20.65 -0.30
C SER A 25 -2.98 20.59 -1.39
N THR A 26 -4.04 19.83 -1.15
CA THR A 26 -5.20 19.75 -2.03
C THR A 26 -6.45 19.95 -1.20
N GLU A 27 -7.44 20.61 -1.78
CA GLU A 27 -8.75 20.77 -1.18
C GLU A 27 -9.77 20.04 -2.05
N VAL A 28 -10.51 19.12 -1.45
CA VAL A 28 -11.55 18.36 -2.15
C VAL A 28 -12.85 18.53 -1.38
N LYS A 29 -13.85 19.19 -1.98
CA LYS A 29 -15.17 19.43 -1.36
C LYS A 29 -15.07 20.06 0.05
N GLY A 30 -14.16 21.04 0.23
CA GLY A 30 -13.92 21.71 1.51
C GLY A 30 -13.00 20.96 2.49
N PHE A 31 -12.58 19.73 2.16
CA PHE A 31 -11.63 18.98 2.98
C PHE A 31 -10.20 19.27 2.55
N LYS A 32 -9.45 19.95 3.42
CA LYS A 32 -8.01 20.16 3.23
C LYS A 32 -7.24 18.89 3.55
N VAL A 33 -6.47 18.43 2.58
CA VAL A 33 -5.56 17.29 2.68
C VAL A 33 -4.15 17.78 2.38
N LYS A 34 -3.22 17.56 3.32
CA LYS A 34 -1.79 17.84 3.11
C LYS A 34 -1.06 16.54 2.83
N SER A 35 -0.31 16.50 1.74
CA SER A 35 0.55 15.37 1.38
C SER A 35 1.99 15.72 1.69
N TYR A 36 2.70 14.79 2.32
CA TYR A 36 4.12 14.88 2.62
C TYR A 36 4.80 13.70 1.95
N SER A 37 5.87 13.94 1.20
CA SER A 37 6.56 12.92 0.42
C SER A 37 8.03 12.84 0.78
N TRP A 38 8.52 11.62 0.93
CA TRP A 38 9.92 11.26 1.12
C TRP A 38 10.36 10.43 -0.08
N THR A 39 11.45 10.83 -0.72
CA THR A 39 12.00 10.15 -1.90
C THR A 39 13.47 9.87 -1.68
N LYS A 40 13.86 8.60 -1.85
CA LYS A 40 15.25 8.15 -1.74
C LYS A 40 15.47 6.95 -2.66
N TYR A 41 16.55 6.98 -3.46
CA TYR A 41 16.93 5.88 -4.37
C TYR A 41 15.79 5.36 -5.26
N GLY A 42 14.97 6.28 -5.81
CA GLY A 42 13.83 5.93 -6.67
C GLY A 42 12.58 5.40 -5.94
N THR A 43 12.65 5.18 -4.62
CA THR A 43 11.49 4.89 -3.77
C THR A 43 10.84 6.19 -3.31
N THR A 44 9.51 6.23 -3.32
CA THR A 44 8.72 7.32 -2.75
C THR A 44 7.75 6.77 -1.70
N ILE A 45 7.75 7.40 -0.53
CA ILE A 45 6.73 7.25 0.50
C ILE A 45 5.95 8.55 0.55
N MET A 46 4.63 8.50 0.37
CA MET A 46 3.74 9.65 0.52
C MET A 46 2.76 9.37 1.65
N VAL A 47 2.60 10.33 2.58
CA VAL A 47 1.60 10.27 3.64
C VAL A 47 0.70 11.50 3.53
N GLN A 48 -0.61 11.28 3.49
CA GLN A 48 -1.60 12.34 3.47
C GLN A 48 -2.26 12.48 4.83
N PHE A 49 -2.46 13.72 5.25
CA PHE A 49 -3.03 14.07 6.54
C PHE A 49 -4.30 14.90 6.38
N SER A 50 -5.28 14.57 7.20
CA SER A 50 -6.46 15.40 7.45
C SER A 50 -6.65 15.49 8.96
N HIS A 51 -7.08 16.66 9.47
CA HIS A 51 -7.29 16.86 10.92
C HIS A 51 -6.09 16.41 11.78
N LYS A 52 -4.87 16.68 11.31
CA LYS A 52 -3.58 16.32 11.95
C LYS A 52 -3.30 14.80 12.08
N LYS A 53 -4.09 13.96 11.43
CA LYS A 53 -3.96 12.49 11.44
C LYS A 53 -3.72 11.95 10.04
N ALA A 54 -2.86 10.94 9.93
CA ALA A 54 -2.62 10.25 8.68
C ALA A 54 -3.90 9.54 8.23
N ILE A 55 -4.28 9.74 6.97
CA ILE A 55 -5.46 9.12 6.34
C ILE A 55 -5.10 8.27 5.13
N THR A 56 -3.94 8.52 4.52
CA THR A 56 -3.42 7.76 3.38
C THR A 56 -1.92 7.56 3.54
N LYS A 57 -1.44 6.38 3.16
CA LYS A 57 -0.03 6.03 3.01
C LYS A 57 0.15 5.35 1.65
N THR A 58 1.10 5.83 0.87
CA THR A 58 1.50 5.24 -0.40
C THR A 58 3.00 4.95 -0.38
N VAL A 59 3.39 3.76 -0.84
CA VAL A 59 4.77 3.35 -1.10
C VAL A 59 4.86 2.94 -2.57
N SER A 60 5.80 3.53 -3.30
CA SER A 60 6.04 3.24 -4.72
C SER A 60 7.53 3.27 -5.05
N GLY A 61 7.91 2.66 -6.18
CA GLY A 61 9.30 2.61 -6.63
C GLY A 61 10.22 1.73 -5.76
N PHE A 62 9.66 1.01 -4.78
CA PHE A 62 10.37 0.09 -3.93
C PHE A 62 10.23 -1.35 -4.42
N LYS A 63 11.27 -2.17 -4.23
CA LYS A 63 11.28 -3.61 -4.49
C LYS A 63 12.06 -4.31 -3.40
N TRP A 64 11.46 -5.32 -2.79
CA TRP A 64 12.16 -6.16 -1.82
C TRP A 64 13.17 -7.09 -2.50
N SER A 65 14.28 -7.35 -1.82
CA SER A 65 15.10 -8.54 -2.08
C SER A 65 14.56 -9.67 -1.20
N ARG A 66 14.06 -10.76 -1.80
CA ARG A 66 13.44 -11.87 -1.06
C ARG A 66 13.86 -13.25 -1.56
N ASN A 67 13.99 -14.18 -0.61
CA ASN A 67 14.13 -15.62 -0.84
C ASN A 67 12.85 -16.40 -0.46
N SER A 68 11.71 -15.70 -0.35
CA SER A 68 10.44 -16.26 0.15
C SER A 68 9.70 -17.15 -0.87
N THR A 69 8.63 -17.80 -0.39
CA THR A 69 7.64 -18.49 -1.24
C THR A 69 7.22 -17.60 -2.39
N LYS A 70 7.36 -18.13 -3.62
CA LYS A 70 6.99 -17.39 -4.82
C LYS A 70 5.49 -17.44 -5.06
N LEU A 71 4.85 -16.29 -5.23
CA LEU A 71 3.48 -16.20 -5.74
C LEU A 71 3.47 -16.61 -7.22
N THR A 72 2.98 -17.82 -7.49
CA THR A 72 2.78 -18.39 -8.83
C THR A 72 1.40 -18.07 -9.36
N LEU A 73 1.13 -18.32 -10.65
CA LEU A 73 -0.21 -18.19 -11.22
C LEU A 73 -1.22 -19.13 -10.53
N LYS A 74 -0.81 -20.37 -10.24
CA LYS A 74 -1.65 -21.34 -9.52
C LYS A 74 -2.03 -20.83 -8.12
N ALA A 75 -1.05 -20.31 -7.39
CA ALA A 75 -1.25 -19.75 -6.06
C ALA A 75 -2.10 -18.47 -6.11
N PHE A 76 -1.85 -17.59 -7.08
CA PHE A 76 -2.68 -16.42 -7.31
C PHE A 76 -4.14 -16.81 -7.54
N ASN A 77 -4.41 -17.82 -8.38
CA ASN A 77 -5.76 -18.28 -8.68
C ASN A 77 -6.47 -18.90 -7.46
N SER A 78 -5.75 -19.54 -6.54
CA SER A 78 -6.34 -20.15 -5.35
C SER A 78 -6.72 -19.13 -4.25
N ILE A 79 -6.16 -17.92 -4.25
CA ILE A 79 -6.51 -16.87 -3.29
C ILE A 79 -7.94 -16.40 -3.56
N LYS A 80 -8.86 -16.61 -2.62
CA LYS A 80 -10.28 -16.29 -2.80
C LYS A 80 -10.60 -14.88 -2.33
N THR A 81 -11.61 -14.26 -2.94
CA THR A 81 -12.26 -13.08 -2.36
C THR A 81 -12.68 -13.37 -0.91
N GLY A 82 -12.60 -12.36 -0.05
CA GLY A 82 -12.80 -12.49 1.39
C GLY A 82 -11.55 -12.90 2.19
N SER A 83 -10.46 -13.36 1.55
CA SER A 83 -9.18 -13.61 2.24
C SER A 83 -8.62 -12.32 2.86
N SER A 84 -7.94 -12.44 4.00
CA SER A 84 -7.44 -11.26 4.71
C SER A 84 -6.13 -10.70 4.13
N TYR A 85 -5.86 -9.40 4.35
CA TYR A 85 -4.57 -8.80 3.97
C TYR A 85 -3.43 -9.46 4.77
N SER A 86 -3.65 -9.69 6.06
CA SER A 86 -2.66 -10.33 6.93
C SER A 86 -2.30 -11.74 6.47
N THR A 87 -3.28 -12.54 6.02
CA THR A 87 -3.01 -13.87 5.44
C THR A 87 -2.12 -13.78 4.21
N LEU A 88 -2.35 -12.80 3.33
CA LEU A 88 -1.52 -12.59 2.15
C LEU A 88 -0.08 -12.25 2.55
N VAL A 89 0.10 -11.27 3.44
CA VAL A 89 1.42 -10.82 3.90
C VAL A 89 2.17 -11.91 4.65
N ASN A 90 1.50 -12.66 5.54
CA ASN A 90 2.13 -13.76 6.26
C ASN A 90 2.62 -14.88 5.33
N THR A 91 1.98 -15.05 4.17
CA THR A 91 2.34 -16.10 3.21
C THR A 91 3.42 -15.64 2.22
N TYR A 92 3.32 -14.42 1.71
CA TYR A 92 4.15 -13.93 0.59
C TYR A 92 5.08 -12.76 0.96
N GLY A 93 5.07 -12.32 2.21
CA GLY A 93 5.76 -11.13 2.70
C GLY A 93 5.04 -9.82 2.37
N GLU A 94 5.56 -8.69 2.84
CA GLU A 94 4.99 -7.37 2.54
C GLU A 94 5.01 -7.05 1.05
N PRO A 95 4.07 -6.27 0.49
CA PRO A 95 4.10 -5.92 -0.92
C PRO A 95 5.25 -4.95 -1.26
N ASP A 96 5.61 -4.90 -2.54
CA ASP A 96 6.60 -3.94 -3.06
C ASP A 96 6.01 -2.53 -3.22
N GLY A 97 4.75 -2.47 -3.66
CA GLY A 97 3.96 -1.25 -3.72
C GLY A 97 2.73 -1.33 -2.83
N LEU A 98 2.40 -0.23 -2.16
CA LEU A 98 1.27 -0.16 -1.24
C LEU A 98 0.53 1.16 -1.40
N ASN A 99 -0.80 1.11 -1.42
CA ASN A 99 -1.64 2.25 -1.09
C ASN A 99 -2.62 1.81 0.00
N GLU A 100 -2.60 2.49 1.13
CA GLU A 100 -3.51 2.25 2.25
C GLU A 100 -4.20 3.56 2.56
N ASN A 101 -5.53 3.56 2.61
CA ASN A 101 -6.32 4.74 2.96
C ASN A 101 -7.49 4.37 3.88
N VAL A 102 -7.87 5.32 4.73
CA VAL A 102 -9.05 5.23 5.57
C VAL A 102 -9.99 6.36 5.21
N VAL A 103 -11.15 6.00 4.65
CA VAL A 103 -12.19 6.94 4.24
C VAL A 103 -13.48 6.60 4.98
N LEU A 104 -13.98 7.55 5.77
CA LEU A 104 -15.21 7.38 6.57
C LEU A 104 -15.19 6.13 7.48
N GLY A 105 -14.02 5.80 8.04
CA GLY A 105 -13.84 4.63 8.91
C GLY A 105 -13.66 3.30 8.17
N LYS A 106 -13.75 3.29 6.84
CA LYS A 106 -13.47 2.10 6.02
C LYS A 106 -12.02 2.11 5.55
N LYS A 107 -11.33 1.00 5.75
CA LYS A 107 -9.94 0.80 5.35
C LYS A 107 -9.90 0.18 3.96
N ASN A 108 -9.17 0.81 3.04
CA ASN A 108 -8.88 0.23 1.73
C ASN A 108 -7.37 0.04 1.59
N VAL A 109 -6.96 -1.10 1.05
CA VAL A 109 -5.55 -1.41 0.79
C VAL A 109 -5.41 -1.93 -0.64
N THR A 110 -4.53 -1.31 -1.42
CA THR A 110 -4.03 -1.88 -2.67
C THR A 110 -2.59 -2.31 -2.45
N ALA A 111 -2.34 -3.61 -2.58
CA ALA A 111 -1.03 -4.22 -2.43
C ALA A 111 -0.53 -4.72 -3.80
N VAL A 112 0.72 -4.43 -4.14
CA VAL A 112 1.32 -4.81 -5.43
C VAL A 112 2.63 -5.55 -5.21
N TYR A 113 2.76 -6.71 -5.84
CA TYR A 113 3.95 -7.55 -5.81
C TYR A 113 4.62 -7.53 -7.19
N PHE A 114 5.86 -7.05 -7.21
CA PHE A 114 6.78 -7.11 -8.35
C PHE A 114 7.89 -8.14 -8.12
N THR A 115 8.20 -8.43 -6.87
CA THR A 115 9.21 -9.39 -6.43
C THR A 115 8.56 -10.50 -5.62
N GLY A 116 9.28 -11.61 -5.36
CA GLY A 116 8.68 -12.77 -4.69
C GLY A 116 7.57 -13.43 -5.52
N ILE A 117 7.59 -13.26 -6.84
CA ILE A 117 6.62 -13.84 -7.79
C ILE A 117 7.32 -14.77 -8.78
N LYS A 118 6.55 -15.64 -9.43
CA LYS A 118 7.02 -16.39 -10.60
C LYS A 118 6.37 -15.80 -11.85
N GLY A 119 7.14 -14.99 -12.60
CA GLY A 119 6.70 -14.37 -13.84
C GLY A 119 7.13 -15.14 -15.09
N LYS A 120 6.43 -14.92 -16.20
CA LYS A 120 6.82 -15.38 -17.55
C LYS A 120 7.90 -14.48 -18.15
N ASN A 121 7.87 -13.17 -17.84
CA ASN A 121 8.78 -12.16 -18.37
C ASN A 121 9.03 -11.04 -17.34
N ALA A 122 9.98 -10.15 -17.66
CA ALA A 122 10.17 -8.92 -16.91
C ALA A 122 8.89 -8.06 -16.95
N GLY A 123 8.55 -7.42 -15.84
CA GLY A 123 7.33 -6.63 -15.71
C GLY A 123 6.10 -7.41 -15.22
N ALA A 124 6.22 -8.72 -15.02
CA ALA A 124 5.18 -9.50 -14.34
C ALA A 124 4.88 -8.92 -12.94
N ASN A 125 3.61 -8.97 -12.53
CA ASN A 125 3.17 -8.46 -11.25
C ASN A 125 1.81 -9.04 -10.83
N ALA A 126 1.49 -8.86 -9.55
CA ALA A 126 0.16 -9.13 -9.01
C ALA A 126 -0.30 -7.95 -8.15
N SER A 127 -1.56 -7.58 -8.26
CA SER A 127 -2.21 -6.59 -7.40
C SER A 127 -3.43 -7.17 -6.72
N PHE A 128 -3.65 -6.73 -5.47
CA PHE A 128 -4.73 -7.16 -4.61
C PHE A 128 -5.36 -5.92 -3.97
N ILE A 129 -6.68 -5.83 -4.03
CA ILE A 129 -7.46 -4.74 -3.46
C ILE A 129 -8.29 -5.31 -2.31
N PHE A 130 -8.11 -4.75 -1.13
CA PHE A 130 -8.80 -5.11 0.09
C PHE A 130 -9.68 -3.95 0.55
N ALA A 131 -10.88 -4.28 1.01
CA ALA A 131 -11.77 -3.36 1.74
C ALA A 131 -12.09 -3.99 3.09
N ASP A 132 -11.86 -3.23 4.17
CA ASP A 132 -12.04 -3.64 5.56
C ASP A 132 -11.39 -5.02 5.84
N ASP A 133 -10.12 -5.13 5.45
CA ASP A 133 -9.27 -6.33 5.56
C ASP A 133 -9.76 -7.54 4.74
N LYS A 134 -10.73 -7.38 3.83
CA LYS A 134 -11.21 -8.48 2.97
C LYS A 134 -10.84 -8.24 1.52
N LEU A 135 -10.25 -9.24 0.86
CA LEU A 135 -9.94 -9.19 -0.56
C LEU A 135 -11.23 -9.03 -1.37
N VAL A 136 -11.33 -7.94 -2.11
CA VAL A 136 -12.49 -7.65 -2.98
C VAL A 136 -12.16 -7.81 -4.47
N SER A 137 -10.89 -7.63 -4.85
CA SER A 137 -10.45 -7.79 -6.23
C SER A 137 -8.98 -8.15 -6.29
N LYS A 138 -8.58 -8.88 -7.33
CA LYS A 138 -7.19 -9.22 -7.62
C LYS A 138 -6.95 -9.18 -9.12
N LYS A 139 -5.76 -8.79 -9.54
CA LYS A 139 -5.32 -8.82 -10.94
C LYS A 139 -3.87 -9.29 -11.02
N GLU A 140 -3.56 -10.05 -12.04
CA GLU A 140 -2.18 -10.43 -12.36
C GLU A 140 -1.83 -10.04 -13.79
N THR A 141 -0.53 -9.87 -14.01
CA THR A 141 0.06 -9.72 -15.33
C THR A 141 1.22 -10.70 -15.43
N ASN A 142 1.14 -11.63 -16.38
CA ASN A 142 2.21 -12.55 -16.78
C ASN A 142 2.78 -13.43 -15.65
N LEU A 143 1.99 -13.86 -14.67
CA LEU A 143 2.40 -14.90 -13.72
C LEU A 143 2.47 -16.28 -14.40
N LYS A 144 3.27 -17.17 -13.80
CA LYS A 144 3.47 -18.58 -14.20
C LYS A 144 3.30 -19.52 -13.00
#